data_AF-A0A3Q7S948-F1
#
_entry.id   AF-A0A3Q7S948-F1
#
_cell.length_a   1.000
_cell.length_b   1.000
_cell.length_c   1.000
_cell.angle_alpha   90.00
_cell.angle_beta   90.00
_cell.angle_gamma   90.00
#
_symmetry.space_group_name_H-M   'P 1'
#
loop_
_entity.id
_entity.type
_entity.pdbx_description
1 polymer ?
#
loop_
_entity_poly.entity_id
_entity_poly.type
_entity_poly.pdbx_seq_one_letter_code
_entity_poly.pdbx_strand_id
1 'polypeptide(L)'
;MRLGSRAAAGGRPREAARRPVARRRPGQLTGRPRPEGAALGEAGDRGGSCASSPPQWEPRGHRAPHPLLAPDVSHNILSEPLKHSDFFNVKELFSVRSLFNARVHLGHKAGCRHRFMEPYIFGSRLGQDIIDLEQTAVHLQLALNFTAHVAYRKGIILFVSRNRQFSHLIETTAHDCGEYAHTRYFKGGLLTNSSLLLGSMVRLPDLIIFLHTLNNVFEPHVAVRDAAKMHIPTVGIVDTNCNPCLITYPIPGNDDSPPAVHLFCRLFRTTINRAKQKRRQIEALYELQGKEGPGARGQGPAASPSLKA
;
A
#
# COMPACT_ATOMS: atom_id res chain seq x y z
N MET A 1 31.28 71.54 31.16
CA MET A 1 30.93 71.37 32.59
C MET A 1 29.77 70.37 32.63
N ARG A 2 29.98 69.08 32.96
CA ARG A 2 29.90 68.46 34.31
C ARG A 2 28.62 68.92 35.05
N LEU A 3 27.72 68.13 35.62
CA LEU A 3 27.54 66.73 36.09
C LEU A 3 25.99 66.57 36.23
N GLY A 4 25.31 65.43 36.27
CA GLY A 4 25.49 64.16 36.98
C GLY A 4 24.15 63.41 36.89
N SER A 5 24.14 62.14 36.47
CA SER A 5 24.13 60.94 37.31
C SER A 5 22.92 60.79 38.26
N ARG A 6 22.05 59.82 37.94
CA ARG A 6 21.40 58.98 38.96
C ARG A 6 21.07 57.61 38.37
N ALA A 7 21.85 56.63 38.82
CA ALA A 7 21.56 55.21 38.71
C ALA A 7 20.63 54.81 39.86
N ALA A 8 19.70 53.89 39.62
CA ALA A 8 19.08 53.07 40.66
C ALA A 8 18.55 51.75 40.08
N ALA A 9 19.06 50.66 40.66
CA ALA A 9 18.50 49.32 40.87
C ALA A 9 17.67 48.68 39.72
N GLY A 10 18.05 47.53 39.15
CA GLY A 10 18.42 46.30 39.86
C GLY A 10 17.18 45.44 40.13
N GLY A 11 16.62 44.81 39.09
CA GLY A 11 15.50 43.86 39.20
C GLY A 11 15.78 42.61 38.37
N ARG A 12 16.19 41.52 39.02
CA ARG A 12 16.44 40.20 38.40
C ARG A 12 15.12 39.55 37.94
N PRO A 13 15.14 38.72 36.88
CA PRO A 13 13.95 38.04 36.37
C PRO A 13 13.45 36.97 37.36
N ARG A 14 12.13 36.91 37.56
CA ARG A 14 11.46 35.88 38.37
C ARG A 14 11.51 34.54 37.65
N GLU A 15 12.33 33.64 38.17
CA GLU A 15 12.45 32.23 37.79
C GLU A 15 11.19 31.48 38.25
N ALA A 16 10.36 31.04 37.30
CA ALA A 16 9.17 30.23 37.58
C ALA A 16 9.60 28.80 37.94
N ALA A 17 9.23 28.39 39.15
CA ALA A 17 9.58 27.12 39.77
C ALA A 17 9.21 25.89 38.93
N ARG A 18 10.22 25.06 38.65
CA ARG A 18 10.06 23.72 38.06
C ARG A 18 9.39 22.79 39.08
N ARG A 19 8.28 22.18 38.69
CA ARG A 19 7.60 21.11 39.47
C ARG A 19 8.53 19.89 39.62
N PRO A 20 8.60 19.26 40.81
CA PRO A 20 9.47 18.11 41.01
C PRO A 20 8.95 16.86 40.29
N VAL A 21 9.84 16.25 39.50
CA VAL A 21 9.66 14.94 38.87
C VAL A 21 9.78 13.85 39.94
N ALA A 22 8.73 13.05 40.12
CA ALA A 22 8.73 11.91 41.03
C ALA A 22 9.73 10.84 40.57
N ARG A 23 10.81 10.66 41.33
CA ARG A 23 11.78 9.56 41.15
C ARG A 23 11.15 8.24 41.60
N ARG A 24 10.97 7.30 40.67
CA ARG A 24 10.65 5.89 40.99
C ARG A 24 11.86 5.23 41.68
N ARG A 25 11.64 4.62 42.84
CA ARG A 25 12.62 3.74 43.50
C ARG A 25 12.58 2.34 42.86
N PRO A 26 13.72 1.67 42.66
CA PRO A 26 13.78 0.32 42.12
C PRO A 26 13.60 -0.75 43.20
N GLY A 27 12.95 -1.87 42.81
CA GLY A 27 13.15 -3.19 43.41
C GLY A 27 12.31 -3.52 44.64
N GLN A 28 11.21 -4.26 44.44
CA GLN A 28 10.79 -5.33 45.35
C GLN A 28 9.93 -6.33 44.57
N LEU A 29 10.54 -7.47 44.26
CA LEU A 29 9.90 -8.68 43.73
C LEU A 29 9.10 -9.34 44.85
N THR A 30 7.78 -9.38 44.74
CA THR A 30 6.95 -10.25 45.57
C THR A 30 6.50 -11.44 44.74
N GLY A 31 7.20 -12.56 44.93
CA GLY A 31 6.83 -13.86 44.39
C GLY A 31 5.55 -14.36 45.07
N ARG A 32 4.56 -14.77 44.26
CA ARG A 32 3.45 -15.58 44.74
C ARG A 32 3.88 -17.06 44.76
N PRO A 33 3.66 -17.81 45.84
CA PRO A 33 3.99 -19.21 45.90
C PRO A 33 2.98 -20.05 45.09
N ARG A 34 3.50 -21.11 44.44
CA ARG A 34 2.70 -22.21 43.88
C ARG A 34 2.19 -23.09 45.04
N PRO A 35 0.94 -23.58 45.01
CA PRO A 35 0.57 -24.71 45.82
C PRO A 35 0.85 -26.03 45.08
N GLU A 36 1.57 -26.91 45.77
CA GLU A 36 1.69 -28.34 45.49
C GLU A 36 0.38 -29.08 45.77
N GLY A 37 0.30 -30.30 45.24
CA GLY A 37 -0.93 -31.09 45.09
C GLY A 37 -1.62 -31.55 46.37
N ALA A 38 -2.89 -31.91 46.19
CA ALA A 38 -3.65 -32.78 47.07
C ALA A 38 -4.51 -33.69 46.19
N ALA A 39 -4.46 -34.99 46.48
CA ALA A 39 -5.15 -36.05 45.79
C ALA A 39 -6.43 -36.47 46.54
N LEU A 40 -7.34 -37.08 45.77
CA LEU A 40 -8.40 -38.05 46.12
C LEU A 40 -9.73 -37.55 46.70
N GLY A 41 -10.79 -38.01 46.04
CA GLY A 41 -12.19 -37.97 46.47
C GLY A 41 -13.11 -38.44 45.34
N GLU A 42 -13.50 -39.71 45.38
CA GLU A 42 -14.39 -40.40 44.43
C GLU A 42 -15.82 -39.84 44.39
N ALA A 43 -16.49 -39.96 43.23
CA ALA A 43 -17.91 -40.36 43.12
C ALA A 43 -18.39 -40.46 41.66
N GLY A 44 -19.04 -41.58 41.33
CA GLY A 44 -20.34 -41.52 40.63
C GLY A 44 -20.39 -41.84 39.14
N ASP A 45 -20.43 -43.14 38.85
CA ASP A 45 -20.89 -43.79 37.63
C ASP A 45 -22.21 -43.23 37.05
N ARG A 46 -22.21 -42.84 35.77
CA ARG A 46 -23.38 -42.90 34.87
C ARG A 46 -22.92 -43.16 33.42
N GLY A 47 -23.35 -44.31 32.90
CA GLY A 47 -23.12 -44.75 31.55
C GLY A 47 -23.72 -43.86 30.45
N GLY A 48 -23.07 -43.91 29.30
CA GLY A 48 -23.50 -43.30 28.05
C GLY A 48 -22.43 -43.50 26.98
N SER A 49 -22.45 -44.65 26.31
CA SER A 49 -21.61 -44.89 25.13
C SER A 49 -22.08 -44.01 23.97
N CYS A 50 -21.28 -43.01 23.62
CA CYS A 50 -21.40 -42.28 22.36
C CYS A 50 -20.06 -42.37 21.63
N ALA A 51 -19.88 -43.47 20.90
CA ALA A 51 -18.86 -43.54 19.86
C ALA A 51 -19.23 -42.53 18.77
N SER A 52 -18.57 -41.38 18.76
CA SER A 52 -18.57 -40.45 17.64
C SER A 52 -17.14 -40.30 17.16
N SER A 53 -16.87 -40.86 15.99
CA SER A 53 -15.59 -40.76 15.29
C SER A 53 -15.25 -39.28 15.05
N PRO A 54 -13.97 -38.87 15.18
CA PRO A 54 -13.57 -37.52 14.81
C PRO A 54 -13.77 -37.30 13.30
N PRO A 55 -14.16 -36.09 12.86
CA PRO A 55 -14.41 -35.81 11.45
C PRO A 55 -13.11 -35.98 10.66
N GLN A 56 -13.17 -36.85 9.66
CA GLN A 56 -12.09 -37.17 8.75
C GLN A 56 -11.82 -35.97 7.85
N TRP A 57 -10.69 -35.31 8.05
CA TRP A 57 -10.23 -34.27 7.14
C TRP A 57 -9.77 -34.94 5.84
N GLU A 58 -10.49 -34.72 4.75
CA GLU A 58 -9.97 -35.07 3.43
C GLU A 58 -9.05 -33.93 2.95
N PRO A 59 -7.82 -34.23 2.51
CA PRO A 59 -6.96 -33.23 1.91
C PRO A 59 -7.62 -32.77 0.61
N ARG A 60 -8.07 -31.51 0.56
CA ARG A 60 -8.48 -30.88 -0.69
C ARG A 60 -7.34 -31.07 -1.69
N GLY A 61 -7.64 -31.74 -2.80
CA GLY A 61 -6.69 -32.06 -3.85
C GLY A 61 -5.79 -30.87 -4.16
N HIS A 62 -4.48 -31.11 -4.12
CA HIS A 62 -3.48 -30.16 -4.57
C HIS A 62 -3.87 -29.70 -5.98
N ARG A 63 -4.24 -28.42 -6.10
CA ARG A 63 -4.37 -27.77 -7.41
C ARG A 63 -3.04 -28.01 -8.12
N ALA A 64 -3.08 -28.71 -9.26
CA ALA A 64 -1.88 -28.99 -10.03
C ALA A 64 -1.06 -27.70 -10.19
N PRO A 65 0.26 -27.73 -9.96
CA PRO A 65 1.09 -26.56 -10.19
C PRO A 65 0.87 -26.10 -11.63
N HIS A 66 0.60 -24.80 -11.81
CA HIS A 66 0.60 -24.20 -13.14
C HIS A 66 1.90 -24.60 -13.85
N PRO A 67 1.86 -25.00 -15.13
CA PRO A 67 3.07 -25.32 -15.87
C PRO A 67 4.04 -24.15 -15.75
N LEU A 68 5.23 -24.40 -15.21
CA LEU A 68 6.27 -23.37 -15.13
C LEU A 68 6.66 -23.04 -16.58
N LEU A 69 6.31 -21.84 -17.02
CA LEU A 69 6.71 -21.31 -18.33
C LEU A 69 8.24 -21.38 -18.46
N ALA A 70 8.73 -21.75 -19.64
CA ALA A 70 10.16 -21.77 -19.93
C ALA A 70 10.82 -20.42 -19.52
N PRO A 71 12.05 -20.45 -18.97
CA PRO A 71 12.70 -19.27 -18.40
C PRO A 71 12.78 -18.09 -19.38
N ASP A 72 13.01 -18.35 -20.67
CA ASP A 72 13.10 -17.32 -21.72
C ASP A 72 11.76 -16.62 -21.97
N VAL A 73 10.65 -17.36 -21.93
CA VAL A 73 9.30 -16.83 -22.09
C VAL A 73 8.94 -15.92 -20.91
N SER A 74 9.32 -16.33 -19.70
CA SER A 74 9.09 -15.53 -18.49
C SER A 74 9.82 -14.19 -18.55
N HIS A 75 11.04 -14.14 -19.08
CA HIS A 75 11.80 -12.91 -19.25
C HIS A 75 11.16 -11.97 -20.30
N ASN A 76 10.71 -12.51 -21.43
CA ASN A 76 10.07 -11.71 -22.49
C ASN A 76 8.75 -11.08 -22.03
N ILE A 77 7.93 -11.83 -21.30
CA ILE A 77 6.67 -11.31 -20.75
C ILE A 77 6.93 -10.11 -19.82
N LEU A 78 8.02 -10.13 -19.05
CA LEU A 78 8.34 -9.07 -18.10
C LEU A 78 9.04 -7.86 -18.74
N SER A 79 9.83 -8.06 -19.78
CA SER A 79 10.64 -7.02 -20.42
C SER A 79 9.88 -6.24 -21.49
N GLU A 80 8.96 -6.88 -22.23
CA GLU A 80 8.23 -6.25 -23.32
C GLU A 80 7.42 -5.01 -22.90
N PRO A 81 6.65 -5.03 -21.78
CA PRO A 81 5.88 -3.86 -21.37
C PRO A 81 6.74 -2.62 -21.10
N LEU A 82 8.01 -2.79 -20.73
CA LEU A 82 8.91 -1.69 -20.35
C LEU A 82 9.42 -0.89 -21.57
N LYS A 83 9.30 -1.44 -22.78
CA LYS A 83 9.73 -0.77 -24.02
C LYS A 83 8.74 0.32 -24.46
N HIS A 84 7.50 0.25 -23.99
CA HIS A 84 6.43 1.16 -24.38
C HIS A 84 6.15 2.16 -23.25
N SER A 85 6.05 3.45 -23.60
CA SER A 85 5.81 4.51 -22.61
C SER A 85 4.44 4.42 -21.92
N ASP A 86 3.42 3.92 -22.62
CA ASP A 86 2.07 3.74 -22.10
C ASP A 86 1.46 2.42 -22.58
N PHE A 87 2.01 1.31 -22.09
CA PHE A 87 1.60 -0.04 -22.50
C PHE A 87 0.15 -0.39 -22.13
N PHE A 88 -0.36 0.22 -21.04
CA PHE A 88 -1.69 -0.06 -20.50
C PHE A 88 -2.74 0.99 -20.88
N ASN A 89 -2.37 1.96 -21.70
CA ASN A 89 -3.21 3.08 -22.13
C ASN A 89 -3.82 3.83 -20.92
N VAL A 90 -3.00 4.17 -19.92
CA VAL A 90 -3.47 4.83 -18.68
C VAL A 90 -3.89 6.28 -18.93
N LYS A 91 -3.36 6.93 -19.97
CA LYS A 91 -3.70 8.32 -20.31
C LYS A 91 -5.19 8.54 -20.61
N GLU A 92 -5.88 7.55 -21.17
CA GLU A 92 -7.30 7.69 -21.54
C GLU A 92 -8.24 7.66 -20.32
N LEU A 93 -7.76 7.18 -19.17
CA LEU A 93 -8.59 6.96 -17.98
C LEU A 93 -9.05 8.27 -17.33
N PHE A 94 -8.31 9.36 -17.55
CA PHE A 94 -8.59 10.65 -16.95
C PHE A 94 -8.28 11.78 -17.93
N SER A 95 -8.86 12.94 -17.64
CA SER A 95 -8.56 14.19 -18.34
C SER A 95 -8.45 15.31 -17.32
N VAL A 96 -7.75 16.40 -17.66
CA VAL A 96 -7.69 17.60 -16.81
C VAL A 96 -9.09 18.09 -16.45
N ARG A 97 -10.04 17.98 -17.40
CA ARG A 97 -11.45 18.31 -17.15
C ARG A 97 -12.09 17.39 -16.09
N SER A 98 -11.79 16.09 -16.12
CA SER A 98 -12.26 15.15 -15.10
C SER A 98 -11.69 15.47 -13.71
N LEU A 99 -10.40 15.82 -13.63
CA LEU A 99 -9.75 16.22 -12.36
C LEU A 99 -10.38 17.51 -11.81
N PHE A 100 -10.64 18.47 -12.69
CA PHE A 100 -11.31 19.72 -12.35
C PHE A 100 -12.72 19.48 -11.78
N ASN A 101 -13.54 18.70 -12.49
CA ASN A 101 -14.91 18.38 -12.07
C ASN A 101 -14.95 17.62 -10.73
N ALA A 102 -13.93 16.80 -10.45
CA ALA A 102 -13.79 16.07 -9.19
C ALA A 102 -13.22 16.93 -8.04
N ARG A 103 -12.96 18.22 -8.27
CA ARG A 103 -12.44 19.18 -7.28
C ARG A 103 -11.03 18.86 -6.77
N VAL A 104 -10.21 18.18 -7.59
CA VAL A 104 -8.83 17.79 -7.26
C VAL A 104 -7.91 19.01 -7.07
N HIS A 105 -8.24 20.13 -7.71
CA HIS A 105 -7.47 21.37 -7.66
C HIS A 105 -7.62 22.17 -6.36
N LEU A 106 -8.59 21.84 -5.50
CA LEU A 106 -8.81 22.58 -4.26
C LEU A 106 -7.82 22.10 -3.19
N GLY A 107 -7.01 23.01 -2.67
CA GLY A 107 -6.17 22.78 -1.51
C GLY A 107 -6.70 23.44 -0.24
N HIS A 108 -5.89 23.40 0.81
CA HIS A 108 -6.13 24.05 2.10
C HIS A 108 -5.87 25.57 2.05
N LYS A 109 -6.03 26.24 3.19
CA LYS A 109 -5.67 27.66 3.34
C LYS A 109 -4.16 27.84 3.27
N ALA A 110 -3.71 29.00 2.79
CA ALA A 110 -2.29 29.35 2.69
C ALA A 110 -1.52 29.21 4.02
N GLY A 111 -2.18 29.38 5.17
CA GLY A 111 -1.55 29.18 6.50
C GLY A 111 -1.26 27.72 6.85
N CYS A 112 -1.90 26.76 6.18
CA CYS A 112 -1.64 25.33 6.32
C CYS A 112 -0.67 24.80 5.26
N ARG A 113 -0.17 25.67 4.37
CA ARG A 113 0.68 25.28 3.24
C ARG A 113 2.03 24.75 3.74
N HIS A 114 2.41 23.59 3.20
CA HIS A 114 3.72 23.02 3.39
C HIS A 114 4.72 23.60 2.37
N ARG A 115 5.92 23.93 2.82
CA ARG A 115 6.96 24.56 1.98
C ARG A 115 7.30 23.75 0.72
N PHE A 116 7.39 22.42 0.85
CA PHE A 116 7.67 21.54 -0.29
C PHE A 116 6.49 21.34 -1.25
N MET A 117 5.30 21.85 -0.92
CA MET A 117 4.14 21.85 -1.82
C MET A 117 4.06 23.10 -2.69
N GLU A 118 4.84 24.15 -2.39
CA GLU A 118 4.86 25.41 -3.16
C GLU A 118 5.03 25.21 -4.69
N PRO A 119 5.91 24.31 -5.20
CA PRO A 119 6.07 24.12 -6.63
C PRO A 119 4.84 23.53 -7.35
N TYR A 120 4.01 22.79 -6.61
CA TYR A 120 2.81 22.13 -7.14
C TYR A 120 1.55 23.00 -7.02
N ILE A 121 1.66 24.17 -6.37
CA ILE A 121 0.54 25.11 -6.18
C ILE A 121 0.57 26.13 -7.30
N PHE A 122 -0.52 26.20 -8.07
CA PHE A 122 -0.71 27.16 -9.15
C PHE A 122 -0.86 28.59 -8.62
N GLY A 123 -1.59 28.76 -7.51
CA GLY A 123 -1.83 30.07 -6.91
C GLY A 123 -2.75 29.99 -5.69
N SER A 124 -3.13 31.15 -5.15
CA SER A 124 -4.06 31.25 -4.02
C SER A 124 -5.20 32.20 -4.37
N ARG A 125 -6.44 31.76 -4.18
CA ARG A 125 -7.66 32.54 -4.41
C ARG A 125 -8.39 32.72 -3.08
N LEU A 126 -8.58 33.97 -2.66
CA LEU A 126 -9.22 34.30 -1.38
C LEU A 126 -8.58 33.58 -0.17
N GLY A 127 -7.26 33.36 -0.23
CA GLY A 127 -6.48 32.67 0.81
C GLY A 127 -6.61 31.14 0.79
N GLN A 128 -7.31 30.55 -0.18
CA GLN A 128 -7.35 29.12 -0.44
C GLN A 128 -6.42 28.76 -1.60
N ASP A 129 -5.60 27.74 -1.41
CA ASP A 129 -4.62 27.32 -2.40
C ASP A 129 -5.25 26.47 -3.50
N ILE A 130 -4.74 26.67 -4.72
CA ILE A 130 -5.17 25.97 -5.93
C ILE A 130 -3.99 25.16 -6.44
N ILE A 131 -4.16 23.85 -6.54
CA ILE A 131 -3.17 22.90 -7.04
C ILE A 131 -3.14 22.94 -8.56
N ASP A 132 -1.95 22.88 -9.15
CA ASP A 132 -1.74 22.83 -10.60
C ASP A 132 -2.12 21.46 -11.18
N LEU A 133 -3.24 21.41 -11.91
CA LEU A 133 -3.75 20.18 -12.50
C LEU A 133 -2.91 19.65 -13.67
N GLU A 134 -2.13 20.50 -14.34
CA GLU A 134 -1.23 20.04 -15.42
C GLU A 134 -0.12 19.18 -14.81
N GLN A 135 0.49 19.66 -13.73
CA GLN A 135 1.45 18.89 -12.95
C GLN A 135 0.80 17.64 -12.34
N THR A 136 -0.40 17.75 -11.75
CA THR A 136 -1.15 16.59 -11.24
C THR A 136 -1.33 15.52 -12.31
N ALA A 137 -1.70 15.91 -13.55
CA ALA A 137 -1.94 14.97 -14.62
C ALA A 137 -0.68 14.17 -15.00
N VAL A 138 0.49 14.83 -15.07
CA VAL A 138 1.77 14.18 -15.35
C VAL A 138 2.13 13.19 -14.24
N HIS A 139 2.05 13.61 -12.97
CA HIS A 139 2.38 12.77 -11.83
C HIS A 139 1.42 11.59 -11.68
N LEU A 140 0.12 11.83 -11.89
CA LEU A 140 -0.90 10.79 -11.88
C LEU A 140 -0.65 9.75 -12.98
N GLN A 141 -0.27 10.19 -14.19
CA GLN A 141 0.06 9.28 -15.28
C GLN A 141 1.24 8.36 -14.92
N LEU A 142 2.32 8.92 -14.36
CA LEU A 142 3.48 8.15 -13.91
C LEU A 142 3.11 7.16 -12.81
N ALA A 143 2.33 7.59 -11.82
CA ALA A 143 1.87 6.76 -10.72
C ALA A 143 0.97 5.60 -11.17
N LEU A 144 0.01 5.86 -12.06
CA LEU A 144 -0.86 4.83 -12.62
C LEU A 144 -0.07 3.85 -13.49
N ASN A 145 0.86 4.34 -14.32
CA ASN A 145 1.71 3.47 -15.12
C ASN A 145 2.57 2.54 -14.23
N PHE A 146 3.21 3.10 -13.20
CA PHE A 146 4.00 2.33 -12.25
C PHE A 146 3.15 1.27 -11.52
N THR A 147 1.96 1.66 -11.06
CA THR A 147 1.01 0.75 -10.40
C THR A 147 0.56 -0.38 -11.34
N ALA A 148 0.30 -0.07 -12.61
CA ALA A 148 -0.04 -1.06 -13.63
C ALA A 148 1.10 -2.06 -13.85
N HIS A 149 2.35 -1.60 -13.93
CA HIS A 149 3.51 -2.48 -14.06
C HIS A 149 3.69 -3.39 -12.83
N VAL A 150 3.50 -2.88 -11.60
CA VAL A 150 3.58 -3.70 -10.38
C VAL A 150 2.48 -4.78 -10.38
N ALA A 151 1.24 -4.40 -10.70
CA ALA A 151 0.11 -5.34 -10.79
C ALA A 151 0.33 -6.40 -11.89
N TYR A 152 0.89 -6.00 -13.05
CA TYR A 152 1.23 -6.91 -14.14
C TYR A 152 2.28 -7.95 -13.73
N ARG A 153 3.24 -7.56 -12.89
CA ARG A 153 4.30 -8.43 -12.36
C ARG A 153 3.85 -9.27 -11.15
N LYS A 154 2.54 -9.28 -10.84
CA LYS A 154 1.96 -9.99 -9.69
C LYS A 154 2.57 -9.53 -8.35
N GLY A 155 2.88 -8.23 -8.26
CA GLY A 155 3.35 -7.59 -7.03
C GLY A 155 2.19 -7.33 -6.06
N ILE A 156 2.50 -7.31 -4.76
CA ILE A 156 1.52 -7.05 -3.70
C ILE A 156 1.34 -5.54 -3.55
N ILE A 157 0.10 -5.04 -3.70
CA ILE A 157 -0.24 -3.64 -3.51
C ILE A 157 -1.02 -3.46 -2.20
N LEU A 158 -0.59 -2.50 -1.38
CA LEU A 158 -1.26 -2.15 -0.13
C LEU A 158 -1.78 -0.70 -0.16
N PHE A 159 -3.10 -0.54 -0.09
CA PHE A 159 -3.74 0.76 0.10
C PHE A 159 -3.67 1.20 1.56
N VAL A 160 -3.23 2.43 1.82
CA VAL A 160 -3.14 3.00 3.17
C VAL A 160 -3.93 4.30 3.24
N SER A 161 -4.73 4.44 4.28
CA SER A 161 -5.46 5.66 4.61
C SER A 161 -5.77 5.69 6.10
N ARG A 162 -5.80 6.87 6.72
CA ARG A 162 -6.31 7.03 8.10
C ARG A 162 -7.63 7.76 8.17
N ASN A 163 -8.09 8.33 7.05
CA ASN A 163 -9.37 9.00 7.00
C ASN A 163 -10.52 8.00 7.17
N ARG A 164 -11.28 8.17 8.26
CA ARG A 164 -12.38 7.28 8.63
C ARG A 164 -13.57 7.43 7.68
N GLN A 165 -13.73 8.57 7.01
CA GLN A 165 -14.83 8.84 6.09
C GLN A 165 -14.81 7.87 4.90
N PHE A 166 -13.63 7.63 4.33
CA PHE A 166 -13.46 6.82 3.12
C PHE A 166 -12.96 5.40 3.38
N SER A 167 -12.91 4.99 4.65
CA SER A 167 -12.34 3.70 5.02
C SER A 167 -13.04 2.52 4.34
N HIS A 168 -14.37 2.52 4.37
CA HIS A 168 -15.17 1.46 3.74
C HIS A 168 -14.95 1.44 2.22
N LEU A 169 -14.97 2.61 1.58
CA LEU A 169 -14.74 2.73 0.14
C LEU A 169 -13.38 2.16 -0.27
N ILE A 170 -12.32 2.45 0.48
CA ILE A 170 -10.95 1.98 0.18
C ILE A 170 -10.84 0.47 0.42
N GLU A 171 -11.44 -0.06 1.49
CA GLU A 171 -11.49 -1.50 1.77
C GLU A 171 -12.22 -2.25 0.65
N THR A 172 -13.39 -1.77 0.23
CA THR A 172 -14.14 -2.33 -0.90
C THR A 172 -13.36 -2.24 -2.20
N THR A 173 -12.70 -1.09 -2.46
CA THR A 173 -11.89 -0.91 -3.67
C THR A 173 -10.73 -1.92 -3.71
N ALA A 174 -10.03 -2.12 -2.60
CA ALA A 174 -8.95 -3.10 -2.52
C ALA A 174 -9.47 -4.53 -2.71
N HIS A 175 -10.58 -4.87 -2.06
CA HIS A 175 -11.23 -6.17 -2.22
C HIS A 175 -11.64 -6.43 -3.68
N ASP A 176 -12.27 -5.46 -4.35
CA ASP A 176 -12.67 -5.53 -5.76
C ASP A 176 -11.48 -5.74 -6.71
N CYS A 177 -10.32 -5.14 -6.38
CA CYS A 177 -9.08 -5.33 -7.15
C CYS A 177 -8.41 -6.67 -6.88
N GLY A 178 -8.76 -7.35 -5.78
CA GLY A 178 -7.97 -8.45 -5.23
C GLY A 178 -6.60 -7.99 -4.72
N GLU A 179 -6.56 -6.83 -4.06
CA GLU A 179 -5.40 -6.23 -3.39
C GLU A 179 -5.70 -6.00 -1.90
N TYR A 180 -4.73 -5.50 -1.14
CA TYR A 180 -4.86 -5.34 0.31
C TYR A 180 -5.08 -3.87 0.70
N ALA A 181 -5.77 -3.64 1.82
CA ALA A 181 -5.92 -2.32 2.40
C ALA A 181 -5.64 -2.34 3.91
N HIS A 182 -4.97 -1.30 4.39
CA HIS A 182 -4.82 -0.99 5.80
C HIS A 182 -5.31 0.42 6.09
N THR A 183 -6.56 0.52 6.53
CA THR A 183 -7.25 1.78 6.84
C THR A 183 -7.37 2.06 8.34
N ARG A 184 -7.04 1.06 9.17
CA ARG A 184 -7.17 1.10 10.64
C ARG A 184 -5.91 1.69 11.28
N TYR A 185 -5.90 1.71 12.62
CA TYR A 185 -4.73 2.16 13.37
C TYR A 185 -3.47 1.39 12.93
N PHE A 186 -2.42 2.12 12.54
CA PHE A 186 -1.17 1.53 12.09
C PHE A 186 -0.27 1.28 13.30
N LYS A 187 -0.16 0.02 13.71
CA LYS A 187 0.74 -0.36 14.80
C LYS A 187 2.19 -0.10 14.38
N GLY A 188 2.96 0.56 15.23
CA GLY A 188 4.38 0.79 14.97
C GLY A 188 5.12 -0.53 14.76
N GLY A 189 5.97 -0.57 13.72
CA GLY A 189 6.78 -1.75 13.40
C GLY A 189 6.10 -2.78 12.52
N LEU A 190 4.90 -2.53 11.96
CA LEU A 190 4.22 -3.47 11.05
C LEU A 190 5.08 -3.88 9.84
N LEU A 191 5.83 -2.94 9.27
CA LEU A 191 6.72 -3.21 8.14
C LEU A 191 8.15 -3.57 8.58
N THR A 192 8.70 -2.84 9.57
CA THR A 192 10.10 -3.01 9.99
C THR A 192 10.35 -4.21 10.89
N ASN A 193 9.33 -4.65 11.65
CA ASN A 193 9.38 -5.83 12.51
C ASN A 193 8.29 -6.84 12.10
N SER A 194 8.12 -7.01 10.79
CA SER A 194 7.10 -7.88 10.20
C SER A 194 7.29 -9.34 10.59
N SER A 195 8.53 -9.84 10.64
CA SER A 195 8.84 -11.24 10.99
C SER A 195 8.31 -11.65 12.36
N LEU A 196 8.30 -10.73 13.33
CA LEU A 196 7.78 -10.98 14.68
C LEU A 196 6.27 -10.76 14.77
N LEU A 197 5.73 -9.74 14.10
CA LEU A 197 4.33 -9.35 14.23
C LEU A 197 3.39 -10.16 13.33
N LEU A 198 3.82 -10.48 12.11
CA LEU A 198 3.03 -11.15 11.09
C LEU A 198 3.43 -12.63 10.92
N GLY A 199 4.66 -12.98 11.29
CA GLY A 199 5.22 -14.33 11.18
C GLY A 199 6.49 -14.39 10.35
N SER A 200 7.26 -15.48 10.50
CA SER A 200 8.62 -15.60 9.93
C SER A 200 8.67 -15.69 8.40
N MET A 201 7.63 -16.19 7.74
CA MET A 201 7.55 -16.33 6.28
C MET A 201 6.48 -15.41 5.68
N VAL A 202 6.63 -14.10 5.87
CA VAL A 202 5.69 -13.11 5.32
C VAL A 202 6.34 -12.31 4.20
N ARG A 203 5.68 -12.29 3.04
CA ARG A 203 6.06 -11.40 1.93
C ARG A 203 5.45 -10.02 2.17
N LEU A 204 6.31 -9.00 2.25
CA LEU A 204 5.92 -7.60 2.38
C LEU A 204 5.30 -7.07 1.08
N PRO A 205 4.53 -5.97 1.14
CA PRO A 205 4.02 -5.31 -0.05
C PRO A 205 5.15 -4.77 -0.93
N ASP A 206 5.01 -4.95 -2.25
CA ASP A 206 5.96 -4.44 -3.24
C ASP A 206 5.66 -2.98 -3.62
N LEU A 207 4.43 -2.52 -3.37
CA LEU A 207 3.99 -1.14 -3.57
C LEU A 207 3.00 -0.73 -2.48
N ILE A 208 3.15 0.49 -1.95
CA ILE A 208 2.18 1.09 -1.03
C ILE A 208 1.57 2.32 -1.70
N ILE A 209 0.23 2.39 -1.69
CA ILE A 209 -0.54 3.52 -2.22
C ILE A 209 -1.20 4.26 -1.07
N PHE A 210 -0.82 5.51 -0.85
CA PHE A 210 -1.43 6.41 0.13
C PHE A 210 -2.57 7.20 -0.51
N LEU A 211 -3.79 6.96 -0.04
CA LEU A 211 -4.94 7.81 -0.39
C LEU A 211 -4.94 9.10 0.45
N HIS A 212 -4.43 9.01 1.67
CA HIS A 212 -4.18 10.14 2.56
C HIS A 212 -2.80 9.92 3.20
N THR A 213 -1.91 10.91 3.11
CA THR A 213 -0.55 10.80 3.65
C THR A 213 -0.44 11.27 5.10
N LEU A 214 -1.44 11.99 5.60
CA LEU A 214 -1.52 12.41 7.00
C LEU A 214 -2.38 11.45 7.82
N ASN A 215 -2.11 11.42 9.13
CA ASN A 215 -2.96 10.76 10.11
C ASN A 215 -4.01 11.75 10.68
N ASN A 216 -4.84 11.27 11.62
CA ASN A 216 -5.90 12.08 12.24
C ASN A 216 -5.38 13.26 13.10
N VAL A 217 -4.06 13.35 13.33
CA VAL A 217 -3.38 14.39 14.12
C VAL A 217 -2.57 15.32 13.20
N PHE A 218 -2.79 15.25 11.88
CA PHE A 218 -2.08 16.04 10.87
C PHE A 218 -0.56 15.81 10.85
N GLU A 219 -0.11 14.64 11.28
CA GLU A 219 1.30 14.23 11.16
C GLU A 219 1.49 13.25 9.99
N PRO A 220 2.68 13.23 9.36
CA PRO A 220 3.01 12.25 8.33
C PRO A 220 2.79 10.82 8.81
N HIS A 221 2.11 10.03 7.98
CA HIS A 221 1.82 8.64 8.31
C HIS A 221 3.10 7.82 8.49
N VAL A 222 3.19 7.05 9.58
CA VAL A 222 4.37 6.26 9.93
C VAL A 222 4.80 5.31 8.80
N ALA A 223 3.84 4.77 8.06
CA ALA A 223 4.12 3.90 6.91
C ALA A 223 4.92 4.58 5.79
N VAL A 224 4.90 5.91 5.64
CA VAL A 224 5.75 6.61 4.65
C VAL A 224 7.23 6.42 5.01
N ARG A 225 7.56 6.67 6.28
CA ARG A 225 8.91 6.48 6.80
C ARG A 225 9.33 5.01 6.78
N ASP A 226 8.43 4.12 7.20
CA ASP A 226 8.74 2.70 7.30
C ASP A 226 8.91 2.08 5.90
N ALA A 227 8.10 2.49 4.91
CA ALA A 227 8.27 2.07 3.51
C ALA A 227 9.63 2.51 2.94
N ALA A 228 10.02 3.77 3.18
CA ALA A 228 11.32 4.29 2.76
C ALA A 228 12.50 3.50 3.38
N LYS A 229 12.40 3.11 4.65
CA LYS A 229 13.39 2.27 5.33
C LYS A 229 13.48 0.85 4.76
N MET A 230 12.35 0.31 4.31
CA MET A 230 12.27 -1.04 3.74
C MET A 230 12.49 -1.06 2.22
N HIS A 231 12.85 0.08 1.61
CA HIS A 231 13.00 0.24 0.16
C HIS A 231 11.76 -0.14 -0.65
N ILE A 232 10.57 0.08 -0.06
CA ILE A 232 9.29 -0.16 -0.73
C ILE A 232 8.88 1.15 -1.44
N PRO A 233 8.65 1.14 -2.77
CA PRO A 233 8.19 2.31 -3.49
C PRO A 233 6.80 2.73 -3.01
N THR A 234 6.56 4.03 -3.01
CA THR A 234 5.31 4.62 -2.53
C THR A 234 4.69 5.54 -3.58
N VAL A 235 3.40 5.35 -3.81
CA VAL A 235 2.55 6.30 -4.56
C VAL A 235 1.67 6.99 -3.53
N GLY A 236 1.52 8.31 -3.58
CA GLY A 236 0.71 9.00 -2.58
C GLY A 236 0.06 10.25 -3.09
N ILE A 237 -1.22 10.44 -2.77
CA ILE A 237 -1.91 11.71 -3.00
C ILE A 237 -1.43 12.68 -1.93
N VAL A 238 -0.90 13.82 -2.37
CA VAL A 238 -0.36 14.86 -1.49
C VAL A 238 -1.18 16.13 -1.64
N ASP A 239 -1.84 16.52 -0.56
CA ASP A 239 -2.45 17.84 -0.45
C ASP A 239 -1.37 18.87 -0.04
N THR A 240 -1.73 20.14 -0.17
CA THR A 240 -1.01 21.35 0.19
C THR A 240 -0.36 21.36 1.58
N ASN A 241 -0.88 20.61 2.56
CA ASN A 241 -0.30 20.50 3.91
C ASN A 241 0.61 19.26 4.10
N CYS A 242 0.75 18.42 3.08
CA CYS A 242 1.53 17.19 3.13
C CYS A 242 3.01 17.43 2.79
N ASN A 243 3.87 16.49 3.20
CA ASN A 243 5.28 16.48 2.82
C ASN A 243 5.52 15.44 1.70
N PRO A 244 5.82 15.84 0.46
CA PRO A 244 6.02 14.92 -0.66
C PRO A 244 7.41 14.26 -0.70
N CYS A 245 8.39 14.71 0.10
CA CYS A 245 9.82 14.37 -0.13
C CYS A 245 10.16 12.88 -0.02
N LEU A 246 9.45 12.11 0.80
CA LEU A 246 9.71 10.67 0.98
C LEU A 246 8.81 9.78 0.11
N ILE A 247 7.92 10.37 -0.67
CA ILE A 247 7.00 9.64 -1.53
C ILE A 247 7.66 9.48 -2.90
N THR A 248 7.69 8.25 -3.43
CA THR A 248 8.37 7.95 -4.70
C THR A 248 7.65 8.59 -5.88
N TYR A 249 6.32 8.49 -5.92
CA TYR A 249 5.45 9.11 -6.92
C TYR A 249 4.37 9.93 -6.22
N PRO A 250 4.66 11.19 -5.84
CA PRO A 250 3.67 12.08 -5.25
C PRO A 250 2.68 12.55 -6.31
N ILE A 251 1.39 12.55 -6.01
CA ILE A 251 0.31 13.05 -6.87
C ILE A 251 -0.29 14.27 -6.17
N PRO A 252 0.04 15.50 -6.59
CA PRO A 252 -0.57 16.70 -6.03
C PRO A 252 -2.07 16.69 -6.27
N GLY A 253 -2.88 16.75 -5.21
CA GLY A 253 -4.32 16.74 -5.35
C GLY A 253 -5.06 16.72 -4.03
N ASN A 254 -6.34 17.09 -4.09
CA ASN A 254 -7.26 17.08 -2.96
C ASN A 254 -7.54 15.66 -2.45
N ASP A 255 -7.22 15.37 -1.18
CA ASP A 255 -7.54 14.12 -0.51
C ASP A 255 -8.80 14.20 0.39
N ASP A 256 -9.34 15.39 0.65
CA ASP A 256 -10.54 15.58 1.50
C ASP A 256 -11.86 15.36 0.76
N SER A 257 -11.94 15.77 -0.51
CA SER A 257 -13.23 15.81 -1.20
C SER A 257 -13.72 14.41 -1.61
N PRO A 258 -14.95 13.99 -1.24
CA PRO A 258 -15.50 12.71 -1.67
C PRO A 258 -15.39 12.44 -3.19
N PRO A 259 -15.78 13.37 -4.11
CA PRO A 259 -15.64 13.13 -5.54
C PRO A 259 -14.18 12.91 -5.99
N ALA A 260 -13.21 13.55 -5.34
CA ALA A 260 -11.78 13.33 -5.62
C ALA A 260 -11.36 11.93 -5.19
N VAL A 261 -11.68 11.51 -3.95
CA VAL A 261 -11.33 10.18 -3.44
C VAL A 261 -12.01 9.08 -4.24
N HIS A 262 -13.29 9.23 -4.60
CA HIS A 262 -13.99 8.30 -5.48
C HIS A 262 -13.32 8.19 -6.86
N LEU A 263 -12.88 9.32 -7.43
CA LEU A 263 -12.14 9.34 -8.69
C LEU A 263 -10.83 8.55 -8.56
N PHE A 264 -10.01 8.83 -7.54
CA PHE A 264 -8.74 8.12 -7.33
C PHE A 264 -8.93 6.62 -7.13
N CYS A 265 -9.85 6.20 -6.26
CA CYS A 265 -10.19 4.79 -6.07
C CYS A 265 -10.60 4.11 -7.40
N ARG A 266 -11.43 4.79 -8.21
CA ARG A 266 -11.84 4.29 -9.52
C ARG A 266 -10.66 4.16 -10.49
N LEU A 267 -9.77 5.16 -10.54
CA LEU A 267 -8.60 5.15 -11.43
C LEU A 267 -7.62 4.04 -11.05
N PHE A 268 -7.28 3.89 -9.77
CA PHE A 268 -6.43 2.79 -9.32
C PHE A 268 -7.07 1.42 -9.59
N ARG A 269 -8.36 1.26 -9.29
CA ARG A 269 -9.09 0.01 -9.56
C ARG A 269 -9.07 -0.38 -11.03
N THR A 270 -9.43 0.55 -11.90
CA THR A 270 -9.46 0.31 -13.35
C THR A 270 -8.07 -0.02 -13.89
N THR A 271 -7.04 0.69 -13.41
CA THR A 271 -5.64 0.46 -13.80
C THR A 271 -5.14 -0.93 -13.38
N ILE A 272 -5.36 -1.32 -12.12
CA ILE A 272 -4.95 -2.64 -11.60
C ILE A 272 -5.68 -3.76 -12.34
N ASN A 273 -6.99 -3.62 -12.56
CA ASN A 273 -7.78 -4.62 -13.26
C ASN A 273 -7.34 -4.76 -14.73
N ARG A 274 -7.06 -3.65 -15.42
CA ARG A 274 -6.50 -3.66 -16.79
C ARG A 274 -5.14 -4.38 -16.82
N ALA A 275 -4.24 -4.08 -15.90
CA ALA A 275 -2.94 -4.73 -15.82
C ALA A 275 -3.05 -6.25 -15.59
N LYS A 276 -3.89 -6.67 -14.63
CA LYS A 276 -4.16 -8.10 -14.34
C LYS A 276 -4.81 -8.82 -15.53
N GLN A 277 -5.72 -8.16 -16.24
CA GLN A 277 -6.34 -8.72 -17.45
C GLN A 277 -5.33 -8.86 -18.59
N LYS A 278 -4.51 -7.82 -18.83
CA LYS A 278 -3.45 -7.83 -19.85
C LYS A 278 -2.43 -8.93 -19.57
N ARG A 279 -2.08 -9.14 -18.29
CA ARG A 279 -1.20 -10.25 -17.88
C ARG A 279 -1.78 -11.62 -18.25
N ARG A 280 -3.05 -11.86 -17.93
CA ARG A 280 -3.75 -13.11 -18.27
C ARG A 280 -3.83 -13.34 -19.79
N GLN A 281 -4.12 -12.30 -20.56
CA GLN A 281 -4.16 -12.37 -22.02
C GLN A 281 -2.80 -12.75 -22.62
N ILE A 282 -1.73 -12.13 -22.14
CA ILE A 282 -0.37 -12.41 -22.63
C ILE A 282 0.06 -13.83 -22.24
N GLU A 283 -0.17 -14.25 -20.99
CA GLU A 283 0.10 -15.63 -20.57
C GLU A 283 -0.64 -16.65 -21.46
N ALA A 284 -1.93 -16.44 -21.71
CA ALA A 284 -2.72 -17.30 -22.59
C ALA A 284 -2.19 -17.32 -24.04
N LEU A 285 -1.75 -16.18 -24.57
CA LEU A 285 -1.19 -16.08 -25.92
C LEU A 285 0.11 -16.90 -26.04
N TYR A 286 0.99 -16.82 -25.06
CA TYR A 286 2.22 -17.63 -25.02
C TYR A 286 1.93 -19.12 -24.83
N GLU A 287 0.92 -19.48 -24.03
CA GLU A 287 0.49 -20.88 -23.90
C GLU A 287 -0.03 -21.47 -25.23
N LEU A 288 -0.71 -20.66 -26.05
CA LEU A 288 -1.14 -21.06 -27.40
C LEU A 288 0.06 -21.22 -28.34
N GLN A 289 0.98 -20.27 -28.36
CA GLN A 289 2.20 -20.34 -29.18
C GLN A 289 3.09 -21.52 -28.81
N GLY A 290 3.17 -21.86 -27.52
CA GLY A 290 3.90 -23.04 -27.03
C GLY A 290 3.31 -24.37 -27.49
N LYS A 291 2.00 -24.43 -27.77
CA LYS A 291 1.33 -25.62 -28.33
C LYS A 291 1.53 -25.80 -29.84
N GLU A 292 1.90 -24.73 -30.55
CA GLU A 292 2.15 -24.75 -32.00
C GLU A 292 3.64 -25.01 -32.37
N GLY A 293 4.53 -25.18 -31.38
CA GLY A 293 5.94 -25.61 -31.55
C GLY A 293 6.09 -27.07 -32.01
N PRO A 294 7.26 -27.49 -32.53
CA PRO A 294 7.44 -28.31 -33.75
C PRO A 294 7.02 -29.79 -33.62
N GLY A 295 5.73 -30.06 -33.52
CA GLY A 295 5.14 -31.40 -33.66
C GLY A 295 4.16 -31.54 -34.84
N ALA A 296 3.80 -30.43 -35.50
CA ALA A 296 2.71 -30.38 -36.48
C ALA A 296 3.17 -30.12 -37.93
N ARG A 297 4.46 -30.27 -38.25
CA ARG A 297 4.95 -30.22 -39.64
C ARG A 297 5.71 -31.52 -39.96
N GLY A 298 5.05 -32.43 -40.69
CA GLY A 298 5.72 -33.41 -41.54
C GLY A 298 5.66 -34.88 -41.15
N GLN A 299 4.48 -35.47 -40.96
CA GLN A 299 4.29 -36.85 -41.46
C GLN A 299 3.85 -36.72 -42.92
N GLY A 300 4.83 -36.70 -43.83
CA GLY A 300 4.56 -36.94 -45.24
C GLY A 300 3.95 -38.35 -45.39
N PRO A 301 3.10 -38.58 -46.41
CA PRO A 301 2.48 -39.89 -46.60
C PRO A 301 3.57 -40.95 -46.73
N ALA A 302 3.47 -42.00 -45.92
CA ALA A 302 4.39 -43.12 -45.90
C ALA A 302 4.53 -43.70 -47.32
N ALA A 303 5.76 -43.79 -47.80
CA ALA A 303 6.07 -44.46 -49.05
C ALA A 303 5.53 -45.89 -49.03
N SER A 304 4.74 -46.23 -50.05
CA SER A 304 4.18 -47.55 -50.28
C SER A 304 5.28 -48.62 -50.41
N PRO A 305 5.08 -49.84 -49.87
CA PRO A 305 6.08 -50.89 -49.97
C PRO A 305 6.18 -51.38 -51.42
N SER A 306 7.38 -51.30 -52.00
CA SER A 306 7.70 -51.88 -53.30
C SER A 306 7.55 -53.40 -53.23
N LEU A 307 6.57 -53.95 -53.95
CA LEU A 307 6.50 -55.38 -54.23
C LEU A 307 7.70 -55.79 -55.09
N LYS A 308 8.29 -56.93 -54.73
CA LYS A 308 9.42 -57.59 -55.39
C LYS A 308 9.11 -57.96 -56.85
N ALA A 309 10.14 -57.97 -57.68
CA ALA A 309 10.40 -59.03 -58.67
C ALA A 309 11.89 -59.36 -58.63
#